data_AF-A0A7Y3CGL7-F1
#
_entry.id   AF-A0A7Y3CGL7-F1
#
_cell.length_a   1.000
_cell.length_b   1.000
_cell.length_c   1.000
_cell.angle_alpha   90.00
_cell.angle_beta   90.00
_cell.angle_gamma   90.00
#
_symmetry.space_group_name_H-M   'P 1'
#
loop_
_entity.id
_entity.type
_entity.pdbx_description
1 polymer ?
#
loop_
_entity_poly.entity_id
_entity_poly.type
_entity_poly.pdbx_seq_one_letter_code
_entity_poly.pdbx_strand_id
1 'polypeptide(L)'
;FYHPKKWIQLRLSGTASIHTNDKTAESQWEKVHRTSRMNYSAKSPPGTPVEKPTSGLPDFSRGKKPEVSHSPEARKNFATIVSRFDQMDWLMLKLTGHLRAKFLWKGNHVDASWVIP
;
A
#
# COMPACT_ATOMS: atom_id res chain seq x y z
N PHE A 1 -9.34 -5.87 0.91
CA PHE A 1 -8.71 -6.56 2.05
C PHE A 1 -9.50 -7.81 2.39
N TYR A 2 -8.83 -8.91 2.73
CA TYR A 2 -9.46 -10.14 3.18
C TYR A 2 -8.83 -10.61 4.49
N HIS A 3 -9.66 -10.99 5.46
CA HIS A 3 -9.24 -11.52 6.74
C HIS A 3 -9.59 -13.01 6.85
N PRO A 4 -8.64 -13.94 6.68
CA PRO A 4 -8.93 -15.37 6.55
C PRO A 4 -9.50 -16.01 7.82
N LYS A 5 -9.10 -15.59 9.03
CA LYS A 5 -9.68 -16.16 10.27
C LYS A 5 -11.09 -15.67 10.59
N LYS A 6 -11.47 -14.49 10.08
CA LYS A 6 -12.78 -13.87 10.33
C LYS A 6 -13.74 -14.07 9.16
N TRP A 7 -13.25 -14.59 8.04
CA TRP A 7 -14.00 -14.72 6.80
C TRP A 7 -14.65 -13.41 6.34
N ILE A 8 -13.98 -12.28 6.59
CA ILE A 8 -14.44 -10.95 6.19
C ILE A 8 -13.61 -10.46 5.01
N GLN A 9 -14.29 -9.96 3.99
CA GLN A 9 -13.72 -9.20 2.89
C GLN A 9 -14.25 -7.76 2.93
N LEU A 10 -13.35 -6.80 2.79
CA LEU A 10 -13.64 -5.37 2.66
C LEU A 10 -13.15 -4.87 1.32
N ARG A 11 -14.01 -4.19 0.57
CA ARG A 11 -13.61 -3.34 -0.56
C ARG A 11 -13.90 -1.90 -0.18
N LEU A 12 -12.87 -1.06 -0.22
CA LEU A 12 -13.00 0.37 0.05
C LEU A 12 -12.83 1.11 -1.28
N SER A 13 -13.70 2.08 -1.54
CA SER A 13 -13.62 2.93 -2.73
C SER A 13 -13.66 4.40 -2.32
N GLY A 14 -12.96 5.22 -3.07
CA GLY A 14 -12.88 6.66 -2.87
C GLY A 14 -11.71 7.26 -3.62
N THR A 15 -11.24 8.41 -3.15
CA THR A 15 -10.18 9.17 -3.83
C THR A 15 -8.83 8.91 -3.17
N ALA A 16 -7.80 8.70 -3.99
CA ALA A 16 -6.42 8.58 -3.55
C ALA A 16 -5.61 9.79 -4.00
N SER A 17 -4.76 10.30 -3.11
CA SER A 17 -3.76 11.32 -3.40
C SER A 17 -2.36 10.72 -3.29
N ILE A 18 -1.47 11.16 -4.19
CA ILE A 18 -0.07 10.72 -4.22
C ILE A 18 0.79 11.85 -3.66
N HIS A 19 1.55 11.53 -2.62
CA HIS A 19 2.43 12.46 -1.92
C HIS A 19 3.88 12.02 -2.15
N THR A 20 4.69 12.87 -2.80
CA THR A 20 6.10 12.57 -3.11
C THR A 20 7.05 13.48 -2.34
N ASN A 21 6.88 14.79 -2.46
CA ASN A 21 7.80 15.81 -1.93
C ASN A 21 7.12 16.75 -0.93
N ASP A 22 6.35 16.20 0.02
CA ASP A 22 5.70 16.97 1.06
C ASP A 22 5.87 16.35 2.45
N LYS A 23 5.31 17.02 3.46
CA LYS A 23 5.38 16.58 4.87
C LYS A 23 4.74 15.20 5.10
N THR A 24 3.72 14.85 4.33
CA THR A 24 3.05 13.55 4.42
C THR A 24 3.99 12.45 3.95
N ALA A 25 4.63 12.64 2.80
CA ALA A 25 5.63 11.71 2.28
C ALA A 25 6.81 11.57 3.25
N GLU A 26 7.31 12.67 3.80
CA GLU A 26 8.46 12.65 4.70
C GLU A 26 8.16 11.92 6.01
N SER A 27 7.03 12.22 6.66
CA SER A 27 6.63 11.56 7.90
C SER A 27 6.46 10.05 7.75
N GLN A 28 6.00 9.59 6.57
CA GLN A 28 5.88 8.16 6.32
C GLN A 28 7.23 7.52 5.99
N TRP A 29 8.08 8.21 5.22
CA TRP A 29 9.43 7.73 4.92
C TRP A 29 10.25 7.46 6.19
N GLU A 30 10.15 8.36 7.18
CA GLU A 30 10.80 8.19 8.49
C GLU A 30 10.37 6.91 9.21
N LYS A 31 9.11 6.48 9.05
CA LYS A 31 8.56 5.25 9.64
C LYS A 31 8.92 3.98 8.86
N VAL A 32 9.32 4.09 7.60
CA VAL A 32 9.76 2.93 6.81
C VAL A 32 11.03 2.38 7.43
N HIS A 33 11.00 1.08 7.78
CA HIS A 33 12.16 0.39 8.33
C HIS A 33 13.36 0.51 7.39
N ARG A 34 14.56 0.76 7.95
CA ARG A 34 15.77 1.08 7.18
C ARG A 34 16.09 0.05 6.09
N THR A 35 15.89 -1.24 6.38
CA THR A 35 16.13 -2.30 5.39
C THR A 35 15.14 -2.26 4.23
N SER A 36 13.87 -1.90 4.48
CA SER A 36 12.83 -1.79 3.45
C SER A 36 13.05 -0.60 2.52
N ARG A 37 13.78 0.44 2.97
CA ARG A 37 14.14 1.59 2.13
C ARG A 37 15.01 1.21 0.93
N MET A 38 15.77 0.12 1.03
CA MET A 38 16.59 -0.40 -0.08
C MET A 38 15.74 -0.76 -1.31
N ASN A 39 14.46 -1.09 -1.15
CA ASN A 39 13.57 -1.42 -2.26
C ASN A 39 13.33 -0.23 -3.20
N TYR A 40 13.63 0.99 -2.76
CA TYR A 40 13.54 2.21 -3.57
C TYR A 40 14.85 2.58 -4.26
N SER A 41 15.91 1.78 -4.07
CA SER A 41 17.25 2.02 -4.60
C SER A 41 17.59 1.21 -5.86
N ALA A 42 16.59 0.58 -6.49
CA ALA A 42 16.80 -0.18 -7.71
C ALA A 42 17.45 0.70 -8.80
N LYS A 43 18.42 0.13 -9.53
CA LYS A 43 19.16 0.81 -10.60
C LYS A 43 18.29 1.10 -11.83
N SER A 44 17.24 0.31 -12.02
CA SER A 44 16.33 0.41 -13.16
C SER A 44 14.87 0.44 -12.69
N PRO A 45 13.96 1.06 -13.45
CA PRO A 45 12.53 1.11 -13.10
C PRO A 45 11.92 -0.28 -12.91
N PRO A 46 10.98 -0.46 -11.97
CA PRO A 46 10.21 -1.70 -11.85
C PRO A 46 9.55 -2.09 -13.17
N GLY A 47 9.60 -3.38 -13.53
CA GLY A 47 9.06 -3.90 -14.79
C GLY A 47 10.01 -3.82 -15.98
N THR A 48 11.22 -3.28 -15.83
CA THR A 48 12.25 -3.30 -16.89
C THR A 48 12.60 -4.76 -17.26
N PRO A 49 12.55 -5.15 -18.56
CA PRO A 49 12.98 -6.47 -19.00
C PRO A 49 14.47 -6.68 -18.77
N VAL A 50 14.86 -7.89 -18.33
CA VAL A 50 16.25 -8.28 -18.09
C VAL A 50 16.50 -9.69 -18.61
N GLU A 51 17.70 -9.96 -19.10
CA GLU A 51 18.06 -11.28 -19.66
C GLU A 51 18.33 -12.35 -18.59
N LYS A 52 18.70 -11.92 -17.38
CA LYS A 52 19.07 -12.82 -16.28
C LYS A 52 18.37 -12.40 -14.99
N PRO A 53 18.05 -13.35 -14.09
CA PRO A 53 17.49 -13.04 -12.78
C PRO A 53 18.37 -12.07 -12.00
N THR A 54 17.77 -10.99 -11.51
CA THR A 54 18.42 -9.98 -10.68
C THR A 54 17.41 -9.33 -9.75
N SER A 55 17.87 -8.83 -8.60
CA SER A 55 17.06 -7.98 -7.72
C SER A 55 16.93 -6.55 -8.25
N GLY A 56 17.77 -6.15 -9.22
CA GLY A 56 17.89 -4.77 -9.68
C GLY A 56 18.52 -3.82 -8.65
N LEU A 57 18.87 -4.31 -7.46
CA LEU A 57 19.50 -3.51 -6.41
C LEU A 57 21.01 -3.32 -6.69
N PRO A 58 21.64 -2.26 -6.15
CA PRO A 58 23.09 -2.11 -6.19
C PRO A 58 23.80 -3.25 -5.46
N ASP A 59 25.03 -3.56 -5.89
CA ASP A 59 25.86 -4.55 -5.23
C ASP A 59 26.27 -4.05 -3.84
N PHE A 60 25.58 -4.53 -2.81
CA PHE A 60 26.00 -4.32 -1.44
C PHE A 60 27.15 -5.29 -1.15
N SER A 61 28.39 -4.85 -1.32
CA SER A 61 29.58 -5.64 -0.95
C SER A 61 29.42 -6.19 0.48
N ARG A 62 29.56 -7.51 0.67
CA ARG A 62 29.48 -8.19 1.97
C ARG A 62 30.29 -7.42 3.01
N GLY A 63 29.63 -6.85 4.01
CA GLY A 63 30.28 -6.19 5.15
C GLY A 63 30.10 -4.67 5.25
N LYS A 64 29.66 -3.96 4.19
CA LYS A 64 29.23 -2.56 4.34
C LYS A 64 27.73 -2.54 4.66
N LYS A 65 27.37 -2.12 5.87
CA LYS A 65 25.97 -1.73 6.16
C LYS A 65 25.56 -0.74 5.09
N PRO A 66 24.41 -0.92 4.41
CA PRO A 66 23.97 0.05 3.43
C PRO A 66 23.66 1.37 4.14
N GLU A 67 24.58 2.35 4.06
CA GLU A 67 24.22 3.77 4.27
C GLU A 67 23.11 4.22 3.30
N VAL A 68 22.83 3.39 2.29
CA VAL A 68 21.73 3.49 1.34
C VAL A 68 20.35 3.61 2.00
N SER A 69 20.18 3.27 3.29
CA SER A 69 18.92 3.57 4.02
C SER A 69 18.60 5.08 4.12
N HIS A 70 19.56 5.95 3.76
CA HIS A 70 19.42 7.40 3.68
C HIS A 70 19.81 7.97 2.31
N SER A 71 19.95 7.14 1.26
CA SER A 71 20.28 7.65 -0.08
C SER A 71 19.18 8.62 -0.56
N PRO A 72 19.55 9.86 -0.96
CA PRO A 72 18.62 10.80 -1.58
C PRO A 72 17.92 10.22 -2.82
N GLU A 73 18.59 9.33 -3.55
CA GLU A 73 18.06 8.63 -4.72
C GLU A 73 16.92 7.68 -4.34
N ALA A 74 17.08 6.93 -3.25
CA ALA A 74 16.01 6.07 -2.73
C ALA A 74 14.78 6.90 -2.34
N ARG A 75 15.00 8.05 -1.70
CA ARG A 75 13.92 8.96 -1.30
C ARG A 75 13.16 9.54 -2.50
N LYS A 76 13.83 9.85 -3.61
CA LYS A 76 13.20 10.37 -4.84
C LYS A 76 12.20 9.38 -5.45
N ASN A 77 12.41 8.09 -5.24
CA ASN A 77 11.54 7.01 -5.73
C ASN A 77 10.41 6.66 -4.76
N PHE A 78 10.34 7.30 -3.59
CA PHE A 78 9.31 7.05 -2.58
C PHE A 78 8.08 7.94 -2.78
N ALA A 79 6.90 7.33 -2.63
CA ALA A 79 5.64 8.05 -2.56
C ALA A 79 4.73 7.43 -1.48
N THR A 80 3.99 8.29 -0.79
CA THR A 80 2.89 7.89 0.08
C THR A 80 1.57 8.04 -0.68
N ILE A 81 0.79 6.96 -0.76
CA ILE A 81 -0.57 7.00 -1.29
C ILE A 81 -1.52 7.10 -0.11
N VAL A 82 -2.26 8.21 -0.01
CA VAL A 82 -3.30 8.40 1.01
C VAL A 82 -4.65 8.21 0.33
N SER A 83 -5.40 7.20 0.78
CA SER A 83 -6.74 6.93 0.26
C SER A 83 -7.79 7.38 1.27
N ARG A 84 -8.63 8.34 0.87
CA ARG A 84 -9.86 8.68 1.58
C ARG A 84 -11.01 7.93 0.92
N PHE A 85 -11.56 6.94 1.63
CA PHE A 85 -12.73 6.22 1.16
C PHE A 85 -14.01 6.93 1.58
N ASP A 86 -15.03 6.85 0.72
CA ASP A 86 -16.41 7.24 1.00
C ASP A 86 -17.38 6.07 0.80
N GLN A 87 -16.85 4.91 0.39
CA GLN A 87 -17.63 3.70 0.15
C GLN A 87 -16.93 2.49 0.75
N MET A 88 -17.73 1.62 1.36
CA MET A 88 -17.29 0.30 1.84
C MET A 88 -18.29 -0.77 1.43
N ASP A 89 -17.76 -1.82 0.81
CA ASP A 89 -18.45 -3.07 0.55
C ASP A 89 -17.90 -4.12 1.53
N TRP A 90 -18.76 -4.55 2.45
CA TRP A 90 -18.45 -5.53 3.47
C TRP A 90 -19.09 -6.85 3.12
N LEU A 91 -18.30 -7.92 3.05
CA LEU A 91 -18.77 -9.28 2.81
C LEU A 91 -18.26 -10.19 3.94
N MET A 92 -19.16 -10.88 4.60
CA MET A 92 -18.86 -11.96 5.52
C MET A 92 -19.22 -13.28 4.86
N LEU A 93 -18.21 -14.11 4.63
CA LEU A 93 -18.41 -15.46 4.15
C LEU A 93 -18.93 -16.32 5.30
N LYS A 94 -19.95 -17.12 5.00
CA LYS A 94 -20.50 -18.14 5.88
C LYS A 94 -20.85 -19.35 5.04
N LEU A 95 -20.74 -20.53 5.64
CA LEU A 95 -21.14 -21.79 5.00
C LEU A 95 -22.65 -21.85 4.71
N THR A 96 -23.46 -21.18 5.53
CA THR A 96 -24.92 -21.19 5.44
C THR A 96 -25.51 -20.03 4.62
N GLY A 97 -24.69 -19.36 3.81
CA GLY A 97 -25.09 -18.17 3.05
C GLY A 97 -24.38 -16.92 3.54
N HIS A 98 -23.71 -16.23 2.62
CA HIS A 98 -22.91 -15.05 2.92
C HIS A 98 -23.79 -13.87 3.35
N LEU A 99 -23.20 -12.90 4.04
CA LEU A 99 -23.86 -11.64 4.35
C LEU A 99 -23.07 -10.51 3.73
N ARG A 100 -23.77 -9.54 3.12
CA ARG A 100 -23.12 -8.39 2.49
C ARG A 100 -23.84 -7.10 2.85
N ALA A 101 -23.05 -6.09 3.18
CA ALA A 101 -23.53 -4.76 3.50
C ALA A 101 -22.74 -3.72 2.72
N LYS A 102 -23.42 -2.68 2.26
CA LYS A 102 -22.79 -1.52 1.64
C LYS A 102 -22.98 -0.29 2.52
N PHE A 103 -21.93 0.53 2.57
CA PHE A 103 -21.87 1.78 3.28
C PHE A 103 -21.43 2.88 2.33
N LEU A 104 -22.10 4.02 2.38
CA LEU A 104 -21.78 5.22 1.61
C LEU A 104 -21.82 6.42 2.55
N TRP A 105 -20.67 7.05 2.77
CA TRP A 105 -20.55 8.25 3.58
C TRP A 105 -20.82 9.50 2.74
N LYS A 106 -21.77 10.34 3.17
CA LYS A 106 -22.15 11.62 2.55
C LYS A 106 -22.06 12.73 3.60
N GLY A 107 -20.93 13.42 3.65
CA GLY A 107 -20.67 14.42 4.68
C GLY A 107 -20.70 13.80 6.09
N ASN A 108 -21.64 14.25 6.93
CA ASN A 108 -21.82 13.75 8.29
C ASN A 108 -22.83 12.59 8.40
N HIS A 109 -23.35 12.11 7.27
CA HIS A 109 -24.31 11.01 7.20
C HIS A 109 -23.69 9.76 6.59
N VAL A 110 -24.21 8.58 6.96
CA VAL A 110 -23.86 7.30 6.36
C VAL A 110 -25.12 6.56 5.93
N ASP A 111 -25.23 6.31 4.62
CA ASP A 111 -26.22 5.40 4.07
C ASP A 111 -25.69 3.98 4.20
N ALA A 112 -26.42 3.10 4.89
CA ALA A 112 -26.05 1.71 5.07
C ALA A 112 -27.21 0.79 4.67
N SER A 113 -26.90 -0.28 3.94
CA SER A 113 -27.91 -1.27 3.51
C SER A 113 -27.33 -2.67 3.45
N TRP A 114 -28.17 -3.64 3.79
CA TRP A 114 -27.94 -5.04 3.42
C TRP A 114 -28.17 -5.20 1.92
N VAL A 115 -27.30 -5.95 1.26
CA VAL A 115 -27.44 -6.32 -0.14
C VAL A 115 -27.29 -7.83 -0.26
N ILE A 116 -27.96 -8.43 -1.25
CA ILE A 116 -27.75 -9.85 -1.54
C ILE A 116 -26.28 -10.03 -1.95
N PRO A 117 -25.54 -10.98 -1.32
CA PRO A 117 -24.11 -11.16 -1.52
C PRO A 117 -23.67 -11.27 -2.98
#